data_AF-V4A7A4-F1
#
_entry.id   AF-V4A7A4-F1
#
_cell.length_a   1.000
_cell.length_b   1.000
_cell.length_c   1.000
_cell.angle_alpha   90.00
_cell.angle_beta   90.00
_cell.angle_gamma   90.00
#
_symmetry.space_group_name_H-M   'P 1'
#
loop_
_entity.id
_entity.type
_entity.pdbx_description
1 polymer ?
#
loop_
_entity_poly.entity_id
_entity_poly.type
_entity_poly.pdbx_seq_one_letter_code
_entity_poly.pdbx_strand_id
1 'polypeptide(L)' 'RFPLSKPVLLERWLSNLRKENYIPKHFSTLCSKHFEECCFYRFGMRTQLKEDVVPTIFDFPFHL' A
#
# COMPACT_ATOMS: atom_id res chain seq x y z
N ARG A 1 -6.78 1.99 0.91
CA ARG A 1 -6.63 3.44 0.59
C ARG A 1 -5.21 3.83 0.93
N PHE A 2 -4.67 4.87 0.29
CA PHE A 2 -3.34 5.39 0.64
C PHE A 2 -3.35 6.08 2.02
N PRO A 3 -2.25 6.00 2.79
CA PRO A 3 -2.14 6.60 4.11
C PRO A 3 -1.82 8.10 4.02
N LEU A 4 -2.74 8.89 3.47
CA LEU A 4 -2.52 10.33 3.20
C LEU A 4 -2.23 11.18 4.44
N SER A 5 -2.64 10.72 5.63
CA SER A 5 -2.34 11.37 6.91
C SER A 5 -0.97 11.00 7.50
N LYS A 6 -0.27 10.03 6.91
CA LYS A 6 1.05 9.55 7.36
C LYS A 6 2.07 9.71 6.22
N PRO A 7 2.65 10.91 6.02
CA PRO A 7 3.49 11.23 4.86
C PRO A 7 4.70 10.30 4.71
N VAL A 8 5.38 9.98 5.81
CA VAL A 8 6.53 9.05 5.79
C VAL A 8 6.13 7.65 5.33
N LEU A 9 4.97 7.16 5.78
CA LEU A 9 4.45 5.86 5.33
C LEU A 9 4.01 5.91 3.87
N LEU A 10 3.42 7.03 3.46
CA LEU A 10 3.02 7.26 2.08
C LEU A 10 4.22 7.22 1.14
N GLU A 11 5.32 7.90 1.48
CA GLU A 11 6.56 7.86 0.69
C GLU A 11 7.10 6.44 0.52
N ARG A 12 7.08 5.63 1.58
CA ARG A 12 7.48 4.21 1.49
C ARG A 12 6.58 3.41 0.56
N TRP A 13 5.26 3.65 0.60
CA TRP A 13 4.33 3.01 -0.35
C TRP A 13 4.65 3.40 -1.79
N LEU A 14 4.89 4.68 -2.04
CA LEU A 14 5.21 5.20 -3.37
C LEU A 14 6.54 4.67 -3.91
N SER A 15 7.56 4.57 -3.05
CA SER A 15 8.85 3.97 -3.39
C SER A 15 8.70 2.49 -3.76
N ASN A 16 7.98 1.70 -2.97
CA ASN A 16 7.73 0.28 -3.26
C ASN A 16 6.90 0.09 -4.55
N LEU A 17 6.02 1.04 -4.87
CA LEU A 17 5.26 1.06 -6.12
C LEU A 17 6.11 1.48 -7.34
N ARG A 18 7.37 1.91 -7.15
CA ARG A 18 8.21 2.59 -8.15
C ARG A 18 7.52 3.82 -8.76
N LYS A 19 6.80 4.57 -7.92
CA LYS A 19 5.96 5.72 -8.29
C LYS A 19 6.25 6.93 -7.41
N GLU A 20 7.52 7.32 -7.31
CA GLU A 20 7.98 8.41 -6.46
C GLU A 20 7.29 9.76 -6.76
N ASN A 21 6.92 9.99 -8.03
CA ASN A 21 6.23 11.21 -8.47
C ASN A 21 4.69 11.10 -8.50
N TYR A 22 4.12 10.02 -7.96
CA TYR A 22 2.67 9.83 -7.96
C TYR A 22 2.02 10.49 -6.74
N ILE A 23 0.99 11.30 -6.99
CA ILE A 23 0.21 11.96 -5.94
C ILE A 23 -1.15 11.24 -5.83
N PRO A 24 -1.33 10.31 -4.87
CA PRO A 24 -2.62 9.66 -4.66
C PRO A 24 -3.67 10.64 -4.15
N LYS A 25 -4.90 10.50 -4.66
CA LYS A 25 -6.07 11.26 -4.22
C LYS A 25 -6.81 10.52 -3.10
N HIS A 26 -7.78 11.16 -2.46
CA HIS A 26 -8.54 10.56 -1.34
C HIS A 26 -9.28 9.26 -1.73
N PHE A 27 -9.65 9.11 -3.00
CA PHE A 27 -10.28 7.91 -3.55
C PHE A 27 -9.28 6.91 -4.14
N SER A 28 -7.99 7.25 -4.22
CA SER A 28 -6.97 6.31 -4.69
C SER A 28 -6.83 5.13 -3.73
N THR A 29 -6.81 3.92 -4.28
CA THR A 29 -6.67 2.68 -3.55
C THR A 29 -5.56 1.82 -4.14
N LEU A 30 -5.03 0.92 -3.31
CA LEU A 30 -4.14 -0.15 -3.72
C LEU A 30 -4.82 -1.46 -3.35
N CYS A 31 -4.79 -2.44 -4.25
CA CYS A 31 -5.41 -3.74 -4.03
C CYS A 31 -4.74 -4.48 -2.87
N SER A 32 -5.52 -5.23 -2.09
CA SER A 32 -5.01 -6.01 -0.93
C SER A 32 -3.93 -7.02 -1.31
N LYS A 33 -3.93 -7.52 -2.55
CA LYS A 33 -2.92 -8.47 -3.07
C LYS A 33 -1.47 -7.99 -3.01
N HIS A 34 -1.26 -6.69 -2.81
CA HIS A 34 0.08 -6.08 -2.70
C HIS A 34 0.67 -6.15 -1.29
N PHE A 35 -0.07 -6.72 -0.33
CA PHE A 35 0.33 -6.88 1.06
C PHE A 35 0.31 -8.36 1.44
N GLU A 36 1.20 -8.74 2.33
CA GLU A 36 1.20 -10.07 2.93
C GLU A 36 -0.03 -10.26 3.84
N GLU A 37 -0.48 -11.50 4.00
CA GLU A 37 -1.61 -11.84 4.88
C GLU A 37 -1.39 -11.39 6.32
N CYS A 38 -0.13 -11.38 6.78
CA CYS A 38 0.25 -10.93 8.12
C CYS A 38 0.06 -9.42 8.33
N CYS A 39 -0.09 -8.63 7.27
CA CYS A 39 -0.27 -7.18 7.33
C CYS A 39 -1.71 -6.78 7.65
N PHE A 40 -2.65 -7.71 7.77
CA PHE A 40 -4.05 -7.42 7.99
C PHE A 40 -4.52 -7.73 9.41
N TYR A 41 -5.38 -6.88 9.94
CA TYR A 41 -6.30 -7.23 11.01
C TYR A 41 -7.62 -7.72 10.38
N ARG A 42 -8.07 -8.90 10.81
CA ARG A 42 -9.31 -9.52 10.37
C ARG A 42 -10.26 -9.61 11.55
N PHE A 43 -11.39 -8.90 11.47
CA PHE A 43 -12.44 -8.89 12.48
C PHE A 43 -13.78 -9.20 11.82
N GLY A 44 -14.18 -10.47 11.84
CA GLY A 44 -15.37 -10.94 11.12
C GLY A 44 -15.28 -10.64 9.62
N MET A 45 -16.25 -9.88 9.10
CA MET A 45 -16.29 -9.47 7.68
C MET A 45 -15.43 -8.24 7.37
N ARG A 46 -14.85 -7.58 8.39
CA ARG A 46 -14.01 -6.39 8.20
C ARG A 46 -12.54 -6.80 8.13
N THR A 47 -11.86 -6.29 7.12
CA THR A 47 -10.41 -6.44 6.95
C THR A 47 -9.79 -5.06 6.86
N GLN A 48 -8.76 -4.81 7.67
CA GLN A 48 -8.04 -3.53 7.68
C GLN A 48 -6.53 -3.81 7.66
N LEU A 49 -5.76 -2.95 7.00
CA LEU A 49 -4.30 -2.99 7.13
C LEU A 49 -3.90 -2.59 8.55
N LYS A 50 -2.91 -3.30 9.10
CA LYS A 50 -2.23 -2.90 10.33
C LYS A 50 -1.58 -1.53 10.14
N GLU A 51 -1.24 -0.89 11.25
CA GLU A 51 -0.50 0.36 11.19
C GLU A 51 0.90 0.15 10.62
N ASP A 52 1.37 1.13 9.85
CA ASP A 52 2.75 1.26 9.37
C ASP A 52 3.26 0.13 8.46
N VAL A 53 2.37 -0.75 8.00
CA VAL A 53 2.69 -1.74 6.97
C VAL A 53 2.84 -1.09 5.60
N VAL A 54 3.72 -1.67 4.78
CA VAL A 54 4.02 -1.22 3.42
C VAL A 54 3.69 -2.33 2.42
N PRO A 55 3.27 -2.01 1.19
CA PRO A 55 3.07 -3.02 0.17
C PRO A 55 4.43 -3.55 -0.29
N THR A 56 4.60 -4.85 -0.35
CA THR A 56 5.87 -5.50 -0.72
C THR A 56 5.72 -6.43 -1.93
N ILE A 57 4.49 -6.82 -2.25
CA ILE A 57 4.21 -7.80 -3.31
C ILE A 57 3.91 -7.06 -4.61
N PHE A 58 4.88 -7.07 -5.51
CA PHE A 58 4.77 -6.51 -6.86
C PHE A 58 5.40 -7.44 -7.88
N ASP A 59 4.71 -7.58 -9.01
CA ASP A 59 5.21 -8.27 -10.19
C ASP A 59 5.55 -7.19 -11.23
N PHE A 60 6.77 -6.65 -11.13
CA PHE A 60 7.26 -5.66 -12.08
C PHE A 60 7.92 -6.37 -13.26
N PRO A 61 7.59 -6.01 -14.52
CA PRO A 61 8.32 -6.55 -15.66
C PRO A 61 9.80 -6.15 -15.55
N PHE A 62 10.69 -7.07 -15.95
CA PHE A 62 12.15 -6.89 -15.89
C PHE A 62 12.68 -5.83 -16.87
N HIS A 63 11.83 -5.31 -17.76
CA HIS A 63 12.18 -4.34 -18.78
C HIS A 63 11.25 -3.14 -18.62
N LEU A 64 11.67 -2.19 -17.80
CA LEU A 64 11.18 -0.82 -17.71
C LEU A 64 12.38 0.13 -17.80
#